data_AF-A0A8I1HSS6-F1
#
_entry.id   AF-A0A8I1HSS6-F1
#
_cell.length_a   1.000
_cell.length_b   1.000
_cell.length_c   1.000
_cell.angle_alpha   90.00
_cell.angle_beta   90.00
_cell.angle_gamma   90.00
#
_symmetry.space_group_name_H-M   'P 1'
#
loop_
_entity.id
_entity.type
_entity.pdbx_description
1 polymer ?
#
loop_
_entity_poly.entity_id
_entity_poly.type
_entity_poly.pdbx_seq_one_letter_code
_entity_poly.pdbx_strand_id
1 'polypeptide(L)'
;MHGFPLNTTKKLMQRLLGGLRAEDSFNVLLFAGTGSISWPLPHCRPPPRRSTGRLTFINDQDGGGGTKLLTAMRRAMALPRAEACHVRW
;
A
#
# COMPACT_ATOMS: atom_id res chain seq x y z
N MET A 1 0.42 -16.75 -2.02
CA MET A 1 -0.54 -16.77 -0.90
C MET A 1 -1.94 -16.84 -1.49
N HIS A 2 -2.70 -17.91 -1.26
CA HIS A 2 -4.02 -18.10 -1.87
C HIS A 2 -5.07 -18.47 -0.82
N GLY A 3 -6.35 -18.24 -1.12
CA GLY A 3 -7.46 -18.67 -0.27
C GLY A 3 -7.47 -17.99 1.09
N PHE A 4 -7.59 -18.79 2.15
CA PHE A 4 -7.80 -18.30 3.52
C PHE A 4 -6.77 -17.24 3.99
N PRO A 5 -5.45 -17.44 3.85
CA PRO A 5 -4.45 -16.42 4.21
C PRO A 5 -4.64 -15.10 3.46
N LEU A 6 -4.81 -15.14 2.13
CA LEU A 6 -4.95 -13.93 1.31
C LEU A 6 -6.25 -13.18 1.66
N ASN A 7 -7.36 -13.90 1.82
CA ASN A 7 -8.64 -13.32 2.19
C ASN A 7 -8.60 -12.68 3.58
N THR A 8 -7.89 -13.30 4.51
CA THR A 8 -7.68 -12.75 5.87
C THR A 8 -6.89 -11.45 5.81
N THR A 9 -5.79 -11.41 5.06
CA THR A 9 -4.99 -10.19 4.88
C THR A 9 -5.79 -9.08 4.20
N LYS A 10 -6.58 -9.38 3.16
CA LYS A 10 -7.45 -8.38 2.51
C LYS A 10 -8.43 -7.74 3.50
N LYS A 11 -9.13 -8.55 4.31
CA LYS A 11 -10.04 -8.05 5.35
C LYS A 11 -9.33 -7.20 6.40
N LEU A 12 -8.14 -7.61 6.83
CA LEU A 12 -7.32 -6.84 7.77
C LEU A 12 -6.97 -5.47 7.19
N MET A 13 -6.46 -5.43 5.96
CA MET A 13 -6.08 -4.18 5.29
C MET A 13 -7.28 -3.24 5.11
N GLN A 14 -8.46 -3.75 4.73
CA GLN A 14 -9.67 -2.94 4.63
C GLN A 14 -9.99 -2.20 5.94
N ARG A 15 -9.85 -2.89 7.08
CA ARG A 15 -10.09 -2.30 8.41
C ARG A 15 -9.02 -1.26 8.78
N LEU A 16 -7.74 -1.58 8.54
CA LEU A 16 -6.64 -0.66 8.83
C LEU A 16 -6.76 0.62 8.00
N LEU A 17 -7.01 0.49 6.70
CA LEU A 17 -7.11 1.63 5.79
C LEU A 17 -8.38 2.44 5.99
N GLY A 18 -9.46 1.81 6.47
CA GLY A 18 -10.69 2.49 6.86
C GLY A 18 -10.58 3.28 8.17
N GLY A 19 -9.60 2.96 9.01
CA GLY A 19 -9.37 3.61 10.31
C GLY A 19 -8.32 4.73 10.31
N LEU A 20 -7.75 5.07 9.15
CA LEU A 20 -6.74 6.12 9.04
C LEU A 20 -7.34 7.51 9.24
N ARG A 21 -6.61 8.37 9.95
CA ARG A 21 -6.96 9.78 10.14
C ARG A 21 -6.61 10.59 8.90
N ALA A 22 -7.13 11.81 8.82
CA ALA A 22 -6.92 12.67 7.66
C ALA A 22 -5.46 13.15 7.50
N GLU A 23 -4.74 13.19 8.61
CA GLU A 23 -3.32 13.53 8.71
C GLU A 23 -2.38 12.34 8.45
N ASP A 24 -2.89 11.10 8.47
CA ASP A 24 -2.06 9.92 8.28
C ASP A 24 -1.61 9.78 6.83
N SER A 25 -0.32 9.49 6.64
CA SER A 25 0.27 9.19 5.34
C SER A 25 0.68 7.73 5.28
N PHE A 26 0.36 7.05 4.17
CA PHE A 26 0.77 5.66 3.97
C PHE A 26 1.00 5.35 2.49
N ASN A 27 1.66 4.24 2.21
CA ASN A 27 1.79 3.64 0.89
C ASN A 27 1.70 2.10 1.01
N VAL A 28 1.32 1.42 -0.07
CA VAL A 28 1.23 -0.04 -0.14
C VAL A 28 2.12 -0.54 -1.26
N LEU A 29 3.00 -1.49 -0.93
CA LEU A 29 3.91 -2.16 -1.86
C LEU A 29 3.76 -3.68 -1.72
N LEU A 30 3.58 -4.36 -2.84
CA LEU A 30 3.49 -5.81 -2.89
C LEU A 30 4.86 -6.40 -3.23
N PHE A 31 5.18 -7.53 -2.59
CA PHE A 31 6.51 -8.15 -2.70
C PHE A 31 6.51 -9.48 -3.46
N ALA A 32 5.38 -9.90 -4.01
CA ALA A 32 5.30 -11.10 -4.84
C ALA A 32 5.44 -10.75 -6.34
N GLY A 33 6.00 -11.65 -7.14
CA GLY A 33 6.07 -11.48 -8.60
C GLY A 33 6.98 -10.33 -9.06
N THR A 34 6.51 -9.43 -9.93
CA THR A 34 7.26 -8.24 -10.40
C THR A 34 7.28 -7.08 -9.40
N GLY A 35 6.60 -7.23 -8.26
CA GLY A 35 6.56 -6.25 -7.17
C GLY A 35 5.79 -5.00 -7.58
N SER A 36 4.46 -5.08 -7.58
CA SER A 36 3.60 -3.94 -7.91
C SER A 36 3.57 -2.95 -6.74
N ILE A 37 3.85 -1.68 -7.02
CA ILE A 37 3.66 -0.60 -6.06
C ILE A 37 2.32 0.07 -6.34
N SER A 38 1.59 0.45 -5.28
CA SER A 38 0.34 1.18 -5.49
C SER A 38 0.59 2.57 -6.08
N TRP A 39 1.62 3.30 -5.62
CA TRP A 39 2.02 4.63 -6.16
C TRP A 39 3.51 4.96 -5.93
N PRO A 40 4.17 5.70 -6.84
CA PRO A 40 5.58 6.10 -6.71
C PRO A 40 5.87 7.18 -5.66
N LEU A 41 4.86 7.92 -5.18
CA LEU A 41 4.96 8.89 -4.09
C LEU A 41 3.97 8.52 -2.96
N PRO A 42 4.34 8.65 -1.67
CA PRO A 42 3.35 8.56 -0.59
C PRO A 42 2.32 9.66 -0.77
N HIS A 43 1.04 9.34 -0.59
CA HIS A 43 0.01 10.36 -0.66
C HIS A 43 0.06 11.22 0.60
N CYS A 44 0.43 12.46 0.38
CA CYS A 44 0.51 13.60 1.30
C CYS A 44 -0.71 13.93 2.17
N ARG A 45 -1.88 13.41 1.80
CA ARG A 45 -3.15 13.64 2.49
C ARG A 45 -4.16 12.71 1.81
N PRO A 46 -4.59 11.60 2.42
CA PRO A 46 -5.66 10.80 1.84
C PRO A 46 -6.98 11.54 2.07
N PRO A 47 -7.65 12.11 1.05
CA PRO A 47 -9.01 12.56 1.24
C PRO A 47 -9.90 11.34 1.51
N PRO A 48 -10.97 11.49 2.31
CA PRO A 48 -11.82 10.39 2.75
C PRO A 48 -12.45 9.59 1.59
N ARG A 49 -12.58 10.21 0.40
CA ARG A 49 -13.14 9.59 -0.82
C ARG A 49 -12.15 8.72 -1.62
N ARG A 50 -10.84 8.73 -1.32
CA ARG A 50 -9.78 8.05 -2.12
C ARG A 50 -9.21 6.78 -1.47
N SER A 51 -9.67 6.39 -0.29
CA SER A 51 -9.38 5.07 0.31
C SER A 51 -9.95 3.92 -0.54
N THR A 52 -11.03 4.19 -1.29
CA THR A 52 -11.72 3.25 -2.19
C THR A 52 -10.80 2.67 -3.26
N GLY A 53 -10.06 3.50 -4.01
CA GLY A 53 -9.15 3.01 -5.05
C GLY A 53 -8.00 2.12 -4.53
N ARG A 54 -7.58 2.32 -3.27
CA ARG A 54 -6.54 1.48 -2.62
C ARG A 54 -7.10 0.18 -2.08
N LEU A 55 -8.34 0.21 -1.59
CA LEU A 55 -9.08 -1.01 -1.31
C LEU A 55 -9.26 -1.83 -2.58
N THR A 56 -9.60 -1.21 -3.71
CA THR A 56 -9.70 -1.88 -5.01
C THR A 56 -8.36 -2.51 -5.40
N PHE A 57 -7.26 -1.75 -5.34
CA PHE A 57 -5.91 -2.29 -5.62
C PHE A 57 -5.59 -3.54 -4.78
N ILE A 58 -5.87 -3.55 -3.47
CA ILE A 58 -5.62 -4.69 -2.59
C ILE A 58 -6.59 -5.85 -2.88
N ASN A 59 -7.86 -5.55 -3.13
CA ASN A 59 -8.91 -6.53 -3.37
C ASN A 59 -8.70 -7.28 -4.69
N ASP A 60 -8.15 -6.61 -5.70
CA ASP A 60 -7.90 -7.18 -7.03
C ASP A 60 -6.61 -8.02 -7.08
N GLN A 61 -5.84 -8.09 -6.00
CA GLN A 61 -4.63 -8.93 -5.98
C GLN A 61 -4.97 -10.40 -5.83
N ASP A 62 -4.45 -11.21 -6.74
CA ASP A 62 -4.39 -12.65 -6.56
C ASP A 62 -3.04 -13.09 -5.99
N GLY A 63 -3.04 -14.28 -5.41
CA GLY A 63 -1.80 -14.93 -5.04
C GLY A 63 -1.02 -15.34 -6.29
N GLY A 64 0.31 -15.29 -6.23
CA GLY A 64 1.09 -15.85 -7.33
C GLY A 64 2.54 -15.41 -7.31
N GLY A 65 3.38 -16.12 -8.04
CA GLY A 65 4.81 -15.87 -8.14
C GLY A 65 5.59 -16.14 -6.85
N GLY A 66 6.88 -15.81 -6.89
CA GLY A 66 7.79 -15.96 -5.74
C GLY A 66 7.82 -14.74 -4.83
N THR A 67 8.25 -14.96 -3.59
CA THR A 67 8.50 -13.92 -2.58
C THR A 67 9.78 -13.16 -2.90
N LYS A 68 9.70 -11.85 -3.13
CA LYS A 68 10.83 -10.96 -3.42
C LYS A 68 11.00 -9.89 -2.34
N LEU A 69 11.09 -10.33 -1.09
CA LEU A 69 11.12 -9.44 0.07
C LEU A 69 12.29 -8.44 0.05
N LEU A 70 13.50 -8.90 -0.27
CA LEU A 70 14.68 -8.01 -0.32
C LEU A 70 14.50 -6.88 -1.36
N THR A 71 14.02 -7.23 -2.55
CA THR A 71 13.74 -6.24 -3.62
C THR A 71 12.66 -5.27 -3.20
N ALA A 72 11.59 -5.77 -2.57
CA ALA A 72 10.49 -4.96 -2.06
C ALA A 72 10.96 -3.99 -0.97
N MET A 73 11.79 -4.43 -0.04
CA MET A 73 12.37 -3.58 1.01
C MET A 73 13.27 -2.49 0.43
N ARG A 74 14.17 -2.83 -0.51
CA ARG A 74 15.01 -1.84 -1.19
C ARG A 74 14.17 -0.77 -1.90
N ARG A 75 13.09 -1.18 -2.59
CA ARG A 75 12.14 -0.25 -3.22
C ARG A 75 11.44 0.62 -2.18
N ALA A 76 10.92 0.03 -1.10
CA ALA A 76 10.21 0.76 -0.05
C ALA A 76 11.10 1.82 0.62
N MET A 77 12.37 1.51 0.89
CA MET A 77 13.32 2.44 1.49
C MET A 77 13.74 3.56 0.53
N ALA A 78 13.65 3.34 -0.78
CA ALA A 78 13.96 4.36 -1.80
C ALA A 78 12.77 5.29 -2.09
N LEU A 79 11.58 5.00 -1.56
CA LEU A 79 10.43 5.87 -1.76
C LEU A 79 10.62 7.19 -0.98
N PRO A 80 10.23 8.33 -1.57
CA PRO A 80 10.23 9.60 -0.86
C PRO A 80 9.41 9.47 0.42
N ARG A 81 9.84 10.11 1.51
CA ARG A 81 9.10 10.11 2.78
C ARG A 81 8.00 11.16 2.75
N ALA A 82 7.01 11.00 3.62
CA ALA A 82 5.96 12.00 3.84
C ALA A 82 6.52 13.36 4.29
N GLU A 83 7.75 13.45 4.80
CA GLU A 83 8.43 14.71 5.09
C GLU A 83 8.64 15.57 3.84
N ALA A 84 8.78 14.95 2.66
CA ALA A 84 8.79 15.65 1.37
C ALA A 84 7.43 16.27 1.01
N CYS A 85 6.39 15.99 1.80
CA CYS A 85 5.07 16.58 1.69
C CYS A 85 4.95 17.97 2.31
N HIS A 86 5.92 18.39 3.13
CA HIS A 86 6.02 19.78 3.55
C HIS A 86 6.50 20.64 2.38
N VAL A 87 5.59 20.94 1.46
CA VAL A 87 5.73 22.11 0.60
C VAL A 87 5.63 23.32 1.53
N ARG A 88 6.79 23.93 1.83
CA ARG A 88 6.85 25.29 2.38
C ARG A 88 6.12 26.18 1.37
N TRP A 89 4.97 26.71 1.78
CA TRP A 89 4.41 27.91 1.17
C TRP A 89 5.21 29.12 1.65
#